data_AF-A0A1I1NT22-F1
#
_entry.id   AF-A0A1I1NT22-F1
#
_cell.length_a   1.000
_cell.length_b   1.000
_cell.length_c   1.000
_cell.angle_alpha   90.00
_cell.angle_beta   90.00
_cell.angle_gamma   90.00
#
_symmetry.space_group_name_H-M   'P 1'
#
loop_
_entity.id
_entity.type
_entity.pdbx_description
1 polymer ?
#
loop_
_entity_poly.entity_id
_entity_poly.type
_entity_poly.pdbx_seq_one_letter_code
_entity_poly.pdbx_strand_id
1 'polypeptide(L)'
;MLQKVIHFYHTSVDKSQIASGLAPLLFRLILAPVMIIAGYNKLGISAPWDGAINAVLADPNVVAWFGNTQWGLGLPFPDLLAFLAGWTEFLGGWFLLIGLFTRITVIPLMFTMLIAATTVHWDNGWFAVTPTNPNTSAAKVLDWLSIPGAKDSLQNSIEAKKRLDKIKEIIEVNGFPDYLYEKGKPVILNNGIEFSVTYFVMLLSLFFSGGGRITSMDYWLTRSGTKK
;
A
#
# COMPACT_ATOMS: atom_id res chain seq x y z
N MET A 1 35.60 6.06 29.72
CA MET A 1 34.39 6.81 29.30
C MET A 1 33.63 6.06 28.20
N LEU A 2 34.27 5.73 27.08
CA LEU A 2 33.67 5.01 25.95
C LEU A 2 32.97 3.68 26.32
N GLN A 3 33.59 2.83 27.14
CA GLN A 3 32.98 1.57 27.58
C GLN A 3 31.68 1.76 28.38
N LYS A 4 31.58 2.80 29.21
CA LYS A 4 30.36 3.12 29.96
C LYS A 4 29.23 3.55 29.02
N VAL A 5 29.55 4.29 27.96
CA VAL A 5 28.60 4.71 26.92
C VAL A 5 28.09 3.51 26.12
N ILE A 6 29.00 2.62 25.68
CA ILE A 6 28.63 1.40 24.96
C ILE A 6 27.74 0.50 25.82
N HIS A 7 28.10 0.29 27.09
CA HIS A 7 27.31 -0.51 28.02
C HIS A 7 25.92 0.10 28.26
N PHE A 8 25.84 1.42 28.43
CA PHE A 8 24.56 2.13 28.56
C PHE A 8 23.70 1.97 27.30
N TYR A 9 24.30 2.10 26.10
CA TYR A 9 23.61 1.89 24.83
C TYR A 9 23.02 0.48 24.72
N HIS A 10 23.82 -0.57 24.93
CA HIS A 10 23.33 -1.95 24.86
C HIS A 10 22.21 -2.21 25.87
N THR A 11 22.41 -1.81 27.13
CA THR A 11 21.39 -1.96 28.17
C THR A 11 20.08 -1.25 27.81
N SER A 12 20.18 -0.08 27.19
CA SER A 12 19.01 0.70 26.75
C SER A 12 18.28 0.02 25.58
N VAL A 13 19.04 -0.50 24.61
CA VAL A 13 18.50 -1.25 23.45
C VAL A 13 17.83 -2.55 23.91
N ASP A 14 18.43 -3.29 24.85
CA ASP A 14 17.87 -4.54 25.36
C ASP A 14 16.55 -4.28 26.10
N LYS A 15 16.50 -3.22 26.92
CA LYS A 15 15.26 -2.81 27.60
C LYS A 15 14.17 -2.38 26.64
N SER A 16 14.51 -1.73 25.51
CA SER A 16 13.52 -1.32 24.52
C SER A 16 12.89 -2.50 23.76
N GLN A 17 13.52 -3.68 23.74
CA GLN A 17 12.98 -4.88 23.11
C GLN A 17 11.67 -5.39 23.75
N ILE A 18 11.30 -4.91 24.94
CA ILE A 18 9.97 -5.14 25.52
C ILE A 18 8.87 -4.63 24.57
N ALA A 19 9.14 -3.52 23.87
CA ALA A 19 8.23 -2.88 22.91
C ALA A 19 8.46 -3.32 21.45
N SER A 20 9.27 -4.36 21.21
CA SER A 20 9.58 -4.87 19.84
C SER A 20 8.36 -5.25 19.01
N GLY A 21 7.22 -5.55 19.66
CA GLY A 21 5.95 -5.83 18.98
C GLY A 21 5.22 -4.61 18.41
N LEU A 22 5.65 -3.38 18.73
CA LEU A 22 5.00 -2.16 18.26
C LEU A 22 5.21 -1.93 16.76
N ALA A 23 6.44 -2.10 16.25
CA ALA A 23 6.70 -1.88 14.82
C ALA A 23 5.87 -2.82 13.91
N PRO A 24 5.83 -4.15 14.16
CA PRO A 24 4.94 -5.04 13.41
C PRO A 24 3.46 -4.70 13.59
N LEU A 25 3.02 -4.28 14.77
CA LEU A 25 1.64 -3.84 14.99
C LEU A 25 1.30 -2.62 14.12
N LEU A 26 2.16 -1.61 14.07
CA LEU A 26 1.94 -0.40 13.29
C LEU A 26 1.86 -0.70 11.78
N PHE A 27 2.74 -1.56 11.26
CA PHE A 27 2.62 -2.01 9.86
C PHE A 27 1.31 -2.72 9.60
N ARG A 28 0.87 -3.61 10.50
CA ARG A 28 -0.43 -4.29 10.36
C ARG A 28 -1.60 -3.32 10.41
N LEU A 29 -1.56 -2.30 11.27
CA LEU A 29 -2.61 -1.28 11.37
C LEU A 29 -2.68 -0.36 10.14
N ILE A 30 -1.56 -0.10 9.47
CA ILE A 30 -1.54 0.65 8.20
C ILE A 30 -2.05 -0.22 7.06
N LEU A 31 -1.57 -1.46 6.95
CA LEU A 31 -1.86 -2.34 5.83
C LEU A 31 -3.29 -2.91 5.89
N ALA A 32 -3.75 -3.35 7.05
CA ALA A 32 -4.98 -4.12 7.17
C ALA A 32 -6.22 -3.38 6.63
N PRO A 33 -6.50 -2.11 6.99
CA PRO A 33 -7.66 -1.40 6.45
C PRO A 33 -7.61 -1.27 4.92
N VAL A 34 -6.42 -1.03 4.36
CA VAL A 34 -6.22 -0.90 2.92
C VAL A 34 -6.52 -2.24 2.23
N MET A 35 -5.97 -3.34 2.72
CA MET A 35 -6.18 -4.67 2.12
C MET A 35 -7.63 -5.14 2.28
N ILE A 36 -8.24 -4.91 3.46
CA ILE A 36 -9.65 -5.25 3.72
C ILE A 36 -10.54 -4.53 2.71
N ILE A 37 -10.41 -3.21 2.57
CA ILE A 37 -11.29 -2.45 1.67
C ILE A 37 -10.99 -2.75 0.20
N ALA A 38 -9.72 -2.94 -0.17
CA ALA A 38 -9.35 -3.34 -1.53
C ALA A 38 -9.98 -4.69 -1.92
N GLY A 39 -9.87 -5.71 -1.05
CA GLY A 39 -10.47 -7.02 -1.29
C GLY A 39 -12.00 -6.99 -1.23
N TYR A 40 -12.57 -6.26 -0.28
CA TYR A 40 -14.02 -6.07 -0.14
C TYR A 40 -14.64 -5.47 -1.42
N ASN A 41 -14.00 -4.47 -2.00
CA ASN A 41 -14.41 -3.87 -3.26
C ASN A 41 -14.21 -4.83 -4.44
N LYS A 42 -13.10 -5.60 -4.48
CA LYS A 42 -12.85 -6.59 -5.53
C LYS A 42 -13.88 -7.73 -5.55
N LEU A 43 -14.39 -8.09 -4.37
CA LEU A 43 -15.42 -9.11 -4.17
C LEU A 43 -16.84 -8.57 -4.31
N GLY A 44 -17.03 -7.26 -4.53
CA GLY A 44 -18.36 -6.68 -4.70
C GLY A 44 -19.28 -6.84 -3.48
N ILE A 45 -18.73 -7.01 -2.27
CA ILE A 45 -19.51 -7.42 -1.08
C ILE A 45 -20.57 -6.37 -0.69
N SER A 46 -20.36 -5.09 -1.03
CA SER A 46 -21.33 -4.00 -0.82
C SER A 46 -22.51 -4.03 -1.78
N ALA A 47 -22.43 -4.75 -2.90
CA ALA A 47 -23.53 -4.86 -3.84
C ALA A 47 -24.68 -5.71 -3.27
N PRO A 48 -25.93 -5.54 -3.73
CA PRO A 48 -27.03 -6.42 -3.33
C PRO A 48 -26.72 -7.87 -3.68
N TRP A 49 -26.90 -8.78 -2.73
CA TRP A 49 -26.63 -10.20 -2.96
C TRP A 49 -27.79 -10.82 -3.75
N ASP A 50 -27.49 -11.33 -4.95
CA ASP A 50 -28.43 -12.03 -5.83
C ASP A 50 -28.22 -13.56 -5.82
N GLY A 51 -27.72 -14.09 -4.69
CA GLY A 51 -27.49 -15.51 -4.46
C GLY A 51 -26.26 -15.77 -3.60
N ALA A 52 -26.24 -16.90 -2.89
CA ALA A 52 -25.14 -17.23 -1.97
C ALA A 52 -23.78 -17.42 -2.69
N ILE A 53 -23.80 -17.88 -3.94
CA ILE A 53 -22.58 -18.10 -4.74
C ILE A 53 -22.00 -16.75 -5.20
N ASN A 54 -22.84 -15.85 -5.70
CA ASN A 54 -22.39 -14.54 -6.18
C ASN A 54 -21.82 -13.68 -5.04
N ALA A 55 -22.30 -13.87 -3.80
CA ALA A 55 -21.77 -13.18 -2.62
C ALA A 55 -20.30 -13.53 -2.29
N VAL A 56 -19.75 -14.61 -2.85
CA VAL A 56 -18.36 -15.02 -2.61
C VAL A 56 -17.48 -14.95 -3.86
N LEU A 57 -18.02 -14.58 -5.01
CA LEU A 57 -17.26 -14.41 -6.26
C LEU A 57 -16.70 -12.99 -6.38
N ALA A 58 -15.78 -12.79 -7.32
CA ALA A 58 -15.29 -11.46 -7.65
C ALA A 58 -16.36 -10.64 -8.39
N ASP A 59 -16.33 -9.31 -8.22
CA ASP A 59 -17.23 -8.41 -8.91
C ASP A 59 -17.06 -8.53 -10.45
N PRO A 60 -18.14 -8.65 -11.23
CA PRO A 60 -18.05 -8.81 -12.68
C PRO A 60 -17.27 -7.69 -13.40
N ASN A 61 -17.32 -6.45 -12.90
CA ASN A 61 -16.56 -5.34 -13.49
C ASN A 61 -15.06 -5.49 -13.20
N VAL A 62 -14.72 -6.01 -12.03
CA VAL A 62 -13.33 -6.32 -11.66
C VAL A 62 -12.82 -7.46 -12.54
N VAL A 63 -13.60 -8.53 -12.72
CA VAL A 63 -13.25 -9.62 -13.65
C VAL A 63 -13.05 -9.10 -15.08
N ALA A 64 -13.96 -8.26 -15.57
CA ALA A 64 -13.83 -7.65 -16.89
C ALA A 64 -12.55 -6.80 -17.03
N TRP A 65 -12.22 -6.01 -16.00
CA TRP A 65 -10.99 -5.22 -15.96
C TRP A 65 -9.73 -6.10 -15.90
N PHE A 66 -9.75 -7.22 -15.18
CA PHE A 66 -8.62 -8.16 -15.15
C PHE A 66 -8.37 -8.77 -16.54
N GLY A 67 -9.43 -9.07 -17.31
CA GLY A 67 -9.31 -9.79 -18.59
C GLY A 67 -9.14 -8.92 -19.83
N ASN A 68 -9.53 -7.64 -19.79
CA ASN A 68 -9.52 -6.80 -20.99
C ASN A 68 -8.11 -6.31 -21.35
N THR A 69 -7.67 -6.52 -22.59
CA THR A 69 -6.33 -6.14 -23.07
C THR A 69 -6.22 -4.71 -23.60
N GLN A 70 -7.34 -4.04 -23.86
CA GLN A 70 -7.37 -2.69 -24.42
C GLN A 70 -7.41 -1.61 -23.33
N TRP A 71 -8.17 -1.86 -22.27
CA TRP A 71 -8.39 -0.90 -21.17
C TRP A 71 -8.19 -1.48 -19.77
N GLY A 72 -7.88 -2.78 -19.68
CA GLY A 72 -7.66 -3.50 -18.43
C GLY A 72 -6.25 -4.09 -18.31
N LEU A 73 -6.10 -5.15 -17.52
CA LEU A 73 -4.82 -5.83 -17.30
C LEU A 73 -4.45 -6.87 -18.35
N GLY A 74 -5.43 -7.39 -19.09
CA GLY A 74 -5.19 -8.44 -20.09
C GLY A 74 -4.68 -9.77 -19.52
N LEU A 75 -5.02 -10.11 -18.29
CA LEU A 75 -4.55 -11.33 -17.62
C LEU A 75 -5.32 -12.57 -18.09
N PRO A 76 -4.66 -13.74 -18.17
CA PRO A 76 -5.34 -15.01 -18.42
C PRO A 76 -6.16 -15.42 -17.19
N PHE A 77 -7.27 -16.15 -17.41
CA PHE A 77 -8.15 -16.63 -16.34
C PHE A 77 -8.62 -15.52 -15.37
N PRO A 78 -9.24 -14.44 -15.89
CA PRO A 78 -9.55 -13.26 -15.09
C PRO A 78 -10.47 -13.54 -13.90
N ASP A 79 -11.44 -14.44 -14.04
CA ASP A 79 -12.32 -14.87 -12.96
C ASP A 79 -11.54 -15.45 -11.78
N LEU A 80 -10.61 -16.36 -12.06
CA LEU A 80 -9.78 -17.00 -11.04
C LEU A 80 -8.84 -15.99 -10.37
N LEU A 81 -8.17 -15.14 -11.16
CA LEU A 81 -7.20 -14.18 -10.62
C LEU A 81 -7.89 -13.07 -9.82
N ALA A 82 -9.03 -12.55 -10.28
CA ALA A 82 -9.80 -11.57 -9.54
C ALA A 82 -10.34 -12.15 -8.23
N PHE A 83 -10.84 -13.39 -8.26
CA PHE A 83 -11.28 -14.11 -7.07
C PHE A 83 -10.13 -14.30 -6.06
N LEU A 84 -8.98 -14.82 -6.52
CA LEU A 84 -7.81 -15.04 -5.67
C LEU A 84 -7.27 -13.73 -5.10
N ALA A 85 -7.18 -12.67 -5.90
CA ALA A 85 -6.73 -11.36 -5.44
C ALA A 85 -7.70 -10.78 -4.40
N GLY A 86 -9.01 -10.81 -4.67
CA GLY A 86 -10.05 -10.29 -3.77
C GLY A 86 -10.03 -10.98 -2.41
N TRP A 87 -10.02 -12.32 -2.38
CA TRP A 87 -9.99 -13.06 -1.12
C TRP A 87 -8.65 -12.97 -0.39
N THR A 88 -7.54 -12.97 -1.13
CA THR A 88 -6.20 -12.76 -0.54
C THR A 88 -6.13 -11.43 0.18
N GLU A 89 -6.58 -10.35 -0.45
CA GLU A 89 -6.57 -9.02 0.14
C GLU A 89 -7.56 -8.91 1.30
N PHE A 90 -8.79 -9.40 1.12
CA PHE A 90 -9.83 -9.26 2.12
C PHE A 90 -9.52 -10.06 3.40
N LEU A 91 -9.36 -11.39 3.29
CA LEU A 91 -9.05 -12.23 4.44
C LEU A 91 -7.64 -12.00 4.96
N GLY A 92 -6.68 -11.77 4.06
CA GLY A 92 -5.32 -11.46 4.45
C GLY A 92 -5.25 -10.16 5.26
N GLY A 93 -6.03 -9.14 4.91
CA GLY A 93 -6.16 -7.93 5.69
C GLY A 93 -6.69 -8.18 7.11
N TRP A 94 -7.72 -9.02 7.28
CA TRP A 94 -8.21 -9.41 8.60
C TRP A 94 -7.21 -10.23 9.41
N PHE A 95 -6.52 -11.17 8.77
CA PHE A 95 -5.45 -11.95 9.41
C PHE A 95 -4.28 -11.06 9.83
N LEU A 96 -3.90 -10.07 9.04
CA LEU A 96 -2.93 -9.05 9.45
C LEU A 96 -3.42 -8.23 10.64
N LEU A 97 -4.67 -7.76 10.63
CA LEU A 97 -5.20 -6.96 11.73
C LEU A 97 -5.07 -7.67 13.08
N ILE A 98 -5.45 -8.95 13.12
CA ILE A 98 -5.41 -9.78 14.33
C ILE A 98 -3.97 -10.29 14.60
N GLY A 99 -3.11 -10.31 13.58
CA GLY A 99 -1.77 -10.90 13.67
C GLY A 99 -1.83 -12.42 13.76
N LEU A 100 -2.62 -13.02 12.87
CA LEU A 100 -2.82 -14.47 12.74
C LEU A 100 -2.14 -14.97 11.46
N PHE A 101 -1.35 -16.03 11.60
CA PHE A 101 -0.55 -16.64 10.54
C PHE A 101 0.24 -15.60 9.73
N THR A 102 0.75 -14.56 10.39
CA THR A 102 1.24 -13.33 9.76
C THR A 102 2.23 -13.63 8.65
N ARG A 103 3.20 -14.51 8.91
CA ARG A 103 4.26 -14.87 7.94
C ARG A 103 3.74 -15.58 6.69
N ILE A 104 2.67 -16.36 6.83
CA ILE A 104 2.05 -17.06 5.70
C ILE A 104 1.16 -16.09 4.94
N THR A 105 0.34 -15.30 5.66
CA THR A 105 -0.59 -14.31 5.11
C THR A 105 0.10 -13.25 4.26
N VAL A 106 1.31 -12.79 4.64
CA VAL A 106 2.03 -11.76 3.87
C VAL A 106 2.54 -12.25 2.53
N ILE A 107 2.74 -13.55 2.31
CA ILE A 107 3.27 -14.07 1.04
C ILE A 107 2.34 -13.77 -0.14
N PRO A 108 1.05 -14.19 -0.13
CA PRO A 108 0.15 -13.87 -1.22
C PRO A 108 -0.18 -12.37 -1.30
N LEU A 109 -0.18 -11.63 -0.19
CA LEU A 109 -0.32 -10.17 -0.20
C LEU A 109 0.88 -9.45 -0.86
N MET A 110 2.11 -9.92 -0.63
CA MET A 110 3.29 -9.40 -1.34
C MET A 110 3.16 -9.65 -2.85
N PHE A 111 2.62 -10.80 -3.24
CA PHE A 111 2.38 -11.12 -4.64
C PHE A 111 1.36 -10.16 -5.28
N THR A 112 0.24 -9.86 -4.61
CA THR A 112 -0.73 -8.88 -5.15
C THR A 112 -0.12 -7.49 -5.31
N MET A 113 0.71 -7.04 -4.35
CA MET A 113 1.42 -5.76 -4.47
C MET A 113 2.43 -5.74 -5.62
N LEU A 114 3.14 -6.84 -5.86
CA LEU A 114 4.07 -6.97 -6.97
C LEU A 114 3.34 -6.90 -8.32
N ILE A 115 2.23 -7.64 -8.47
CA ILE A 115 1.41 -7.61 -9.69
C ILE A 115 0.86 -6.20 -9.91
N ALA A 116 0.30 -5.56 -8.88
CA ALA A 116 -0.18 -4.18 -8.99
C ALA A 116 0.92 -3.21 -9.45
N ALA A 117 2.10 -3.27 -8.85
CA ALA A 117 3.23 -2.41 -9.20
C ALA A 117 3.68 -2.58 -10.66
N THR A 118 3.73 -3.83 -11.14
CA THR A 118 4.29 -4.17 -12.46
C THR A 118 3.30 -4.11 -13.62
N THR A 119 2.00 -4.31 -13.36
CA THR A 119 0.97 -4.39 -14.41
C THR A 119 0.07 -3.17 -14.48
N VAL A 120 -0.16 -2.46 -13.37
CA VAL A 120 -1.09 -1.31 -13.31
C VAL A 120 -0.35 0.00 -13.24
N HIS A 121 0.68 0.07 -12.40
CA HIS A 121 1.25 1.33 -11.94
C HIS A 121 2.61 1.66 -12.55
N TRP A 122 3.24 0.71 -13.25
CA TRP A 122 4.62 0.83 -13.73
C TRP A 122 4.81 2.04 -14.64
N ASP A 123 3.94 2.18 -15.64
CA ASP A 123 4.05 3.24 -16.66
C ASP A 123 3.69 4.64 -16.11
N ASN A 124 3.05 4.70 -14.94
CA ASN A 124 2.72 5.94 -14.25
C ASN A 124 3.92 6.53 -13.46
N GLY A 125 5.05 5.83 -13.45
CA GLY A 125 6.27 6.22 -12.75
C GLY A 125 6.21 5.95 -11.24
N TRP A 126 7.13 6.58 -10.50
CA TRP A 126 7.27 6.33 -9.06
C TRP A 126 6.10 6.89 -8.24
N PHE A 127 5.86 8.21 -8.32
CA PHE A 127 5.00 8.91 -7.37
C PHE A 127 3.52 8.61 -7.55
N ALA A 128 2.83 8.31 -6.46
CA ALA A 128 1.37 8.20 -6.47
C ALA A 128 0.71 9.57 -6.71
N VAL A 129 1.19 10.59 -5.99
CA VAL A 129 0.79 11.99 -6.17
C VAL A 129 1.94 12.77 -6.78
N THR A 130 1.67 13.47 -7.88
CA THR A 130 2.70 14.15 -8.67
C THR A 130 3.32 15.30 -7.88
N PRO A 131 4.65 15.31 -7.67
CA PRO A 131 5.32 16.48 -7.10
C PRO A 131 5.18 17.68 -8.03
N THR A 132 4.99 18.87 -7.49
CA THR A 132 4.90 20.13 -8.27
C THR A 132 6.06 21.08 -8.01
N ASN A 133 7.04 20.65 -7.21
CA ASN A 133 8.25 21.42 -6.93
C ASN A 133 9.46 20.48 -6.97
N PRO A 134 10.35 20.62 -7.98
CA PRO A 134 11.55 19.80 -8.08
C PRO A 134 12.46 19.90 -6.85
N ASN A 135 12.48 21.05 -6.18
CA ASN A 135 13.37 21.29 -5.05
C ASN A 135 12.99 20.52 -3.79
N THR A 136 11.73 20.10 -3.67
CA THR A 136 11.20 19.35 -2.52
C THR A 136 10.82 17.93 -2.90
N SER A 137 11.09 17.49 -4.14
CA SER A 137 10.79 16.13 -4.60
C SER A 137 11.85 15.15 -4.12
N ALA A 138 11.41 13.97 -3.67
CA ALA A 138 12.32 12.86 -3.31
C ALA A 138 13.18 12.40 -4.50
N ALA A 139 12.73 12.64 -5.74
CA ALA A 139 13.50 12.33 -6.96
C ALA A 139 14.84 13.09 -7.01
N LYS A 140 14.97 14.20 -6.27
CA LYS A 140 16.22 14.97 -6.19
C LYS A 140 17.37 14.15 -5.60
N VAL A 141 17.09 13.30 -4.62
CA VAL A 141 18.08 12.38 -4.05
C VAL A 141 18.54 11.37 -5.10
N LEU A 142 17.62 10.89 -5.94
CA LEU A 142 17.92 9.93 -7.00
C LEU A 142 18.72 10.59 -8.13
N ASP A 143 18.43 11.85 -8.46
CA ASP A 143 19.20 12.64 -9.42
C ASP A 143 20.64 12.90 -8.94
N TRP A 144 20.85 13.17 -7.64
CA TRP A 144 22.20 13.29 -7.05
C TRP A 144 23.04 12.03 -7.26
N LEU A 145 22.39 10.87 -7.30
CA LEU A 145 23.01 9.58 -7.54
C LEU A 145 22.99 9.17 -9.03
N SER A 146 22.55 10.06 -9.93
CA SER A 146 22.43 9.82 -11.37
C SER A 146 21.59 8.59 -11.74
N ILE A 147 20.54 8.31 -10.97
CA ILE A 147 19.61 7.22 -11.26
C ILE A 147 18.77 7.57 -12.51
N PRO A 148 18.64 6.67 -13.49
CA PRO A 148 17.82 6.89 -14.68
C PRO A 148 16.38 7.29 -14.35
N GLY A 149 15.81 8.22 -15.12
CA GLY A 149 14.44 8.72 -14.95
C GLY A 149 14.26 9.76 -13.83
N ALA A 150 15.26 9.99 -12.97
CA ALA A 150 15.16 10.99 -11.90
C ALA A 150 15.08 12.43 -12.45
N LYS A 151 15.89 12.76 -13.47
CA LYS A 151 15.83 14.06 -14.16
C LYS A 151 14.48 14.30 -14.82
N ASP A 152 13.94 13.29 -15.50
CA ASP A 152 12.65 13.38 -16.16
C ASP A 152 11.54 13.58 -15.12
N SER A 153 11.60 12.90 -13.97
CA SER A 153 10.66 13.11 -12.87
C SER A 153 10.72 14.54 -12.30
N LEU A 154 11.92 15.12 -12.16
CA LEU A 154 12.09 16.52 -11.74
C LEU A 154 11.52 17.48 -12.78
N GLN A 155 11.77 17.25 -14.07
CA GLN A 155 11.22 18.06 -15.15
C GLN A 155 9.68 17.96 -15.20
N ASN A 156 9.14 16.75 -15.06
CA ASN A 156 7.70 16.48 -14.97
C ASN A 156 7.06 17.26 -13.81
N SER A 157 7.79 17.50 -12.72
CA SER A 157 7.28 18.30 -11.60
C SER A 157 7.04 19.77 -11.98
N ILE A 158 7.87 20.34 -12.85
CA ILE A 158 7.69 21.70 -13.38
C ILE A 158 6.44 21.76 -14.26
N GLU A 159 6.28 20.76 -15.12
CA GLU A 159 5.16 20.65 -16.05
C GLU A 159 3.82 20.36 -15.36
N ALA A 160 3.83 19.53 -14.31
CA ALA A 160 2.70 19.28 -13.45
C ALA A 160 2.26 20.55 -12.72
N LYS A 161 3.22 21.35 -12.24
CA LYS A 161 2.92 22.64 -11.60
C LYS A 161 2.21 23.58 -12.56
N LYS A 162 2.73 23.76 -13.79
CA LYS A 162 2.10 24.63 -14.80
C LYS A 162 0.64 24.23 -15.06
N ARG A 163 0.38 22.93 -15.20
CA ARG A 163 -0.98 22.40 -15.41
C ARG A 163 -1.88 22.65 -14.20
N LEU A 164 -1.37 22.37 -12.99
CA LEU A 164 -2.13 22.58 -11.76
C LEU A 164 -2.44 24.06 -11.53
N ASP A 165 -1.49 24.95 -11.81
CA ASP A 165 -1.67 26.39 -11.70
C ASP A 165 -2.73 26.88 -12.71
N LYS A 166 -2.74 26.33 -13.93
CA LYS A 166 -3.79 26.64 -14.91
C LYS A 166 -5.18 26.16 -14.48
N ILE A 167 -5.27 24.96 -13.89
CA ILE A 167 -6.53 24.44 -13.33
C ILE A 167 -7.04 25.38 -12.23
N LYS A 168 -6.15 25.79 -11.32
CA LYS A 168 -6.51 26.72 -10.25
C LYS A 168 -6.98 28.06 -10.81
N GLU A 169 -6.26 28.64 -11.78
CA GLU A 169 -6.64 29.88 -12.44
C GLU A 169 -8.06 29.80 -13.03
N ILE A 170 -8.39 28.70 -13.73
CA ILE A 170 -9.73 28.51 -14.31
C ILE A 170 -10.81 28.46 -13.22
N ILE A 171 -10.55 27.76 -12.11
CA ILE A 171 -11.48 27.62 -10.99
C ILE A 171 -11.66 28.97 -10.26
N GLU A 172 -10.60 29.73 -10.06
CA GLU A 172 -10.65 31.05 -9.42
C GLU A 172 -11.48 32.04 -10.24
N VAL A 173 -11.39 31.99 -11.58
CA VAL A 173 -12.12 32.92 -12.45
C VAL A 173 -13.56 32.46 -12.73
N ASN A 174 -13.80 31.16 -12.90
CA ASN A 174 -15.06 30.64 -13.44
C ASN A 174 -15.78 29.61 -12.55
N GLY A 175 -15.16 29.18 -11.45
CA GLY A 175 -15.68 28.14 -10.58
C GLY A 175 -16.35 28.67 -9.31
N PHE A 176 -16.51 27.77 -8.34
CA PHE A 176 -16.95 28.09 -6.98
C PHE A 176 -15.84 27.71 -5.99
N PRO A 177 -14.77 28.50 -5.84
CA PRO A 177 -13.57 28.10 -5.10
C PRO A 177 -13.86 27.70 -3.64
N ASP A 178 -14.74 28.44 -2.95
CA ASP A 178 -15.10 28.15 -1.55
C ASP A 178 -15.68 26.74 -1.39
N TYR A 179 -16.54 26.32 -2.33
CA TYR A 179 -17.09 24.96 -2.35
C TYR A 179 -16.06 23.94 -2.84
N LEU A 180 -15.36 24.23 -3.94
CA LEU A 180 -14.44 23.30 -4.59
C LEU A 180 -13.18 23.02 -3.78
N TYR A 181 -12.73 23.97 -2.94
CA TYR A 181 -11.54 23.83 -2.11
C TYR A 181 -11.85 23.55 -0.63
N GLU A 182 -13.12 23.42 -0.24
CA GLU A 182 -13.54 23.21 1.15
C GLU A 182 -12.83 22.01 1.80
N LYS A 183 -12.60 20.93 1.05
CA LYS A 183 -11.94 19.70 1.52
C LYS A 183 -10.48 19.57 1.11
N GLY A 184 -9.89 20.62 0.52
CA GLY A 184 -8.50 20.65 0.08
C GLY A 184 -8.33 21.17 -1.34
N LYS A 185 -7.09 21.55 -1.67
CA LYS A 185 -6.73 22.03 -3.01
C LYS A 185 -6.53 20.85 -3.96
N PRO A 186 -6.82 21.02 -5.27
CA PRO A 186 -6.62 19.97 -6.25
C PRO A 186 -5.14 19.56 -6.32
N VAL A 187 -4.92 18.27 -6.57
CA VAL A 187 -3.62 17.65 -6.82
C VAL A 187 -3.70 16.78 -8.07
N ILE A 188 -2.58 16.58 -8.75
CA ILE A 188 -2.51 15.67 -9.90
C ILE A 188 -2.09 14.29 -9.38
N LEU A 189 -3.01 13.34 -9.44
CA LEU A 189 -2.76 11.94 -9.09
C LEU A 189 -2.18 11.22 -10.32
N ASN A 190 -0.95 10.73 -10.21
CA ASN A 190 -0.33 9.91 -11.26
C ASN A 190 -0.67 8.43 -11.10
N ASN A 191 -0.95 7.99 -9.87
CA ASN A 191 -1.19 6.59 -9.56
C ASN A 191 0.04 5.71 -9.89
N GLY A 192 1.24 6.20 -9.55
CA GLY A 192 2.51 5.47 -9.66
C GLY A 192 2.70 4.36 -8.63
N ILE A 193 3.84 3.65 -8.73
CA ILE A 193 4.15 2.43 -7.97
C ILE A 193 4.39 2.64 -6.46
N GLU A 194 4.52 3.88 -5.99
CA GLU A 194 4.91 4.25 -4.62
C GLU A 194 4.13 3.50 -3.54
N PHE A 195 2.80 3.46 -3.61
CA PHE A 195 1.99 2.76 -2.61
C PHE A 195 2.17 1.24 -2.67
N SER A 196 2.16 0.64 -3.86
CA SER A 196 2.36 -0.81 -4.03
C SER A 196 3.73 -1.25 -3.48
N VAL A 197 4.80 -0.50 -3.79
CA VAL A 197 6.15 -0.79 -3.28
C VAL A 197 6.25 -0.59 -1.78
N THR A 198 5.65 0.50 -1.25
CA THR A 198 5.65 0.77 0.19
C THR A 198 4.95 -0.35 0.96
N TYR A 199 3.79 -0.79 0.49
CA TYR A 199 3.07 -1.89 1.11
C TYR A 199 3.83 -3.21 0.98
N PHE A 200 4.44 -3.48 -0.17
CA PHE A 200 5.31 -4.65 -0.35
C PHE A 200 6.45 -4.67 0.68
N VAL A 201 7.15 -3.55 0.90
CA VAL A 201 8.26 -3.47 1.86
C VAL A 201 7.78 -3.66 3.30
N MET A 202 6.62 -3.11 3.67
CA MET A 202 6.03 -3.34 4.99
C MET A 202 5.65 -4.82 5.19
N LEU A 203 5.03 -5.45 4.18
CA LEU A 203 4.70 -6.88 4.20
C LEU A 203 5.96 -7.75 4.28
N LEU A 204 7.02 -7.40 3.55
CA LEU A 204 8.31 -8.09 3.60
C LEU A 204 8.95 -7.95 5.00
N SER A 205 8.84 -6.79 5.62
CA SER A 205 9.29 -6.62 7.00
C SER A 205 8.52 -7.52 7.97
N LEU A 206 7.20 -7.62 7.80
CA LEU A 206 6.35 -8.54 8.57
C LEU A 206 6.65 -10.01 8.30
N PHE A 207 7.08 -10.38 7.09
CA PHE A 207 7.53 -11.74 6.79
C PHE A 207 8.70 -12.16 7.68
N PHE A 208 9.68 -11.26 7.92
CA PHE A 208 10.83 -11.55 8.77
C PHE A 208 10.56 -11.33 10.26
N SER A 209 9.83 -10.28 10.63
CA SER A 209 9.55 -9.92 12.03
C SER A 209 8.37 -10.68 12.66
N GLY A 210 7.44 -11.23 11.85
CA GLY A 210 6.21 -11.89 12.30
C GLY A 210 5.12 -10.89 12.74
N GLY A 211 4.09 -11.38 13.44
CA GLY A 211 2.97 -10.55 13.90
C GLY A 211 3.30 -9.52 14.98
N GLY A 212 4.42 -9.69 15.67
CA GLY A 212 4.86 -8.84 16.77
C GLY A 212 4.62 -9.45 18.15
N ARG A 213 5.58 -9.25 19.05
CA ARG A 213 5.55 -9.74 20.43
C ARG A 213 4.37 -9.12 21.19
N ILE A 214 3.57 -9.93 21.89
CA ILE A 214 2.40 -9.52 22.71
C ILE A 214 1.24 -8.91 21.90
N THR A 215 1.51 -8.30 20.75
CA THR A 215 0.55 -7.56 19.91
C THR A 215 -0.13 -8.41 18.84
N SER A 216 0.19 -9.70 18.73
CA SER A 216 -0.35 -10.62 17.73
C SER A 216 -0.87 -11.92 18.32
N MET A 217 -1.87 -12.50 17.66
CA MET A 217 -2.39 -13.81 18.05
C MET A 217 -1.34 -14.93 17.87
N ASP A 218 -0.49 -14.84 16.85
CA ASP A 218 0.65 -15.75 16.63
C ASP A 218 1.53 -15.91 17.88
N TYR A 219 1.83 -14.80 18.57
CA TYR A 219 2.63 -14.81 19.80
C TYR A 219 1.94 -15.56 20.94
N TRP A 220 0.63 -15.40 21.10
CA TRP A 220 -0.12 -16.03 22.19
C TRP A 220 -0.36 -17.51 21.94
N LEU A 221 -0.62 -17.90 20.69
CA LEU A 221 -0.80 -19.29 20.29
C LEU A 221 0.48 -20.11 20.54
N THR A 222 1.64 -19.60 20.11
CA THR A 222 2.94 -20.28 20.32
C THR A 222 3.31 -20.41 21.80
N ARG A 223 2.96 -19.42 22.64
CA ARG A 223 3.20 -19.48 24.09
C ARG A 223 2.26 -20.46 24.82
N SER A 224 1.06 -20.67 24.31
CA SER A 224 0.12 -21.64 24.88
C SER A 224 0.50 -23.09 24.57
N GLY A 225 1.05 -23.34 23.38
CA GLY A 225 1.50 -24.68 22.95
C GLY A 225 2.77 -25.19 23.65
N THR A 226 3.57 -24.31 24.25
CA THR A 226 4.80 -24.65 24.99
C THR A 226 4.56 -24.93 26.48
N LYS A 227 3.31 -24.88 26.95
CA LYS A 227 2.92 -25.24 28.33
C LYS A 227 2.42 -26.69 28.48
N LYS A 228 2.67 -27.56 27.50
CA LYS A 228 2.42 -29.01 27.60
C LYS A 228 3.72 -29.77 27.78
#